data_AF-S5AIW1-F1
#
_entry.id   AF-S5AIW1-F1
#
_cell.length_a   1.000
_cell.length_b   1.000
_cell.length_c   1.000
_cell.angle_alpha   90.00
_cell.angle_beta   90.00
_cell.angle_gamma   90.00
#
_symmetry.space_group_name_H-M   'P 1'
#
loop_
_entity.id
_entity.type
_entity.pdbx_description
1 polymer ?
#
loop_
_entity_poly.entity_id
_entity_poly.type
_entity_poly.pdbx_seq_one_letter_code
_entity_poly.pdbx_strand_id
1 'polypeptide(L)'
;MSEIKCKVASITPLTEVVQKVELTPESPVEFKAGQYAMVVMGEKDMRPFSIANAAFDNGRIELHIGAEPGNSYAGEVLERMRADGEITVNVGNGNAFLQSNGLPMVLIAGGTGFSYTYSILQEHLNSGDKTPVTLYWGGKHASDLYLADKLTALADANEHFTFVPVVEFACDEWKGRTGWVHHAVMADHADFANIQVYVAGRFEMAKVVRDDFTQRGLKIENLFGDAFAFI
;
A
#
# COMPACT_ATOMS: atom_id res chain seq x y z
N MET A 1 17.72 -10.24 9.27
CA MET A 1 16.97 -10.15 7.99
C MET A 1 17.87 -10.72 6.91
N SER A 2 17.42 -11.77 6.22
CA SER A 2 18.21 -12.45 5.19
C SER A 2 17.84 -11.92 3.80
N GLU A 3 18.84 -11.69 2.96
CA GLU A 3 18.63 -11.54 1.54
C GLU A 3 18.15 -12.86 0.94
N ILE A 4 17.24 -12.79 -0.02
CA ILE A 4 16.71 -13.93 -0.74
C ILE A 4 16.70 -13.64 -2.23
N LYS A 5 17.12 -14.64 -3.01
CA LYS A 5 17.05 -14.58 -4.46
C LYS A 5 15.63 -14.93 -4.91
N CYS A 6 15.13 -14.17 -5.89
CA CYS A 6 13.82 -14.35 -6.47
C CYS A 6 13.91 -14.46 -7.98
N LYS A 7 13.11 -15.34 -8.57
CA LYS A 7 12.82 -15.31 -10.01
C LYS A 7 11.77 -14.25 -10.29
N VAL A 8 11.92 -13.52 -11.39
CA VAL A 8 10.90 -12.60 -11.88
C VAL A 8 9.88 -13.43 -12.66
N ALA A 9 8.73 -13.72 -12.05
CA ALA A 9 7.68 -14.54 -12.67
C ALA A 9 6.90 -13.75 -13.72
N SER A 10 6.59 -12.48 -13.45
CA SER A 10 5.89 -11.61 -14.40
C SER A 10 6.17 -10.13 -14.12
N ILE A 11 6.10 -9.32 -15.17
CA ILE A 11 6.00 -7.86 -15.09
C ILE A 11 4.88 -7.45 -16.03
N THR A 12 3.82 -6.87 -15.47
CA THR A 12 2.60 -6.53 -16.22
C THR A 12 2.15 -5.09 -15.94
N PRO A 13 1.69 -4.34 -16.95
CA PRO A 13 1.20 -2.98 -16.73
C PRO A 13 -0.12 -3.01 -15.95
N LEU A 14 -0.20 -2.23 -14.88
CA LEU A 14 -1.44 -1.90 -14.16
C LEU A 14 -2.02 -0.58 -14.66
N THR A 15 -1.14 0.38 -14.96
CA THR A 15 -1.45 1.63 -15.66
C THR A 15 -0.33 1.93 -16.67
N GLU A 16 -0.37 3.09 -17.31
CA GLU A 16 0.73 3.55 -18.17
C GLU A 16 2.07 3.67 -17.43
N VAL A 17 2.03 3.95 -16.11
CA VAL A 17 3.23 4.24 -15.31
C VAL A 17 3.42 3.29 -14.12
N VAL A 18 2.45 2.43 -13.80
CA VAL A 18 2.56 1.45 -12.71
C VAL A 18 2.66 0.04 -13.27
N GLN A 19 3.68 -0.71 -12.84
CA GLN A 19 3.88 -2.11 -13.20
C GLN A 19 3.65 -3.00 -11.98
N LYS A 20 2.88 -4.08 -12.14
CA LYS A 20 2.83 -5.20 -11.21
C LYS A 20 3.99 -6.14 -11.51
N VAL A 21 4.86 -6.34 -10.52
CA VAL A 21 5.94 -7.32 -10.54
C VAL A 21 5.56 -8.47 -9.62
N GLU A 22 5.61 -9.70 -10.14
CA GLU A 22 5.48 -10.91 -9.32
C GLU A 22 6.83 -11.62 -9.26
N LEU A 23 7.30 -11.83 -8.03
CA LEU A 23 8.56 -12.49 -7.72
C LEU A 23 8.28 -13.83 -7.03
N THR A 24 9.02 -14.86 -7.43
CA THR A 24 9.02 -16.17 -6.77
C THR A 24 10.32 -16.34 -5.99
N PRO A 25 10.32 -16.24 -4.66
CA PRO A 25 11.51 -16.48 -3.84
C PRO A 25 11.92 -17.96 -3.87
N GLU A 26 13.21 -18.25 -3.67
CA GLU A 26 13.74 -19.63 -3.62
C GLU A 26 13.19 -20.46 -2.46
N SER A 27 12.68 -19.80 -1.41
CA SER A 27 11.96 -20.40 -0.29
C SER A 27 10.88 -19.43 0.21
N PRO A 28 9.84 -19.89 0.93
CA PRO A 28 8.87 -19.01 1.55
C PRO A 28 9.52 -17.91 2.40
N VAL A 29 9.00 -16.69 2.33
CA VAL A 29 9.52 -15.52 3.03
C VAL A 29 8.69 -15.14 4.24
N GLU A 30 9.33 -14.85 5.37
CA GLU A 30 8.62 -14.34 6.54
C GLU A 30 8.60 -12.81 6.53
N PHE A 31 7.40 -12.24 6.54
CA PHE A 31 7.16 -10.82 6.71
C PHE A 31 5.79 -10.60 7.36
N LYS A 32 5.51 -9.38 7.79
CA LYS A 32 4.19 -8.97 8.28
C LYS A 32 3.51 -8.06 7.27
N ALA A 33 2.20 -8.17 7.13
CA ALA A 33 1.43 -7.32 6.21
C ALA A 33 1.65 -5.83 6.52
N GLY A 34 2.04 -5.08 5.49
CA GLY A 34 2.50 -3.68 5.61
C GLY A 34 4.02 -3.49 5.62
N GLN A 35 4.82 -4.56 5.62
CA GLN A 35 6.27 -4.46 5.45
C GLN A 35 6.69 -4.31 3.97
N TYR A 36 7.92 -3.88 3.75
CA TYR A 36 8.49 -3.69 2.42
C TYR A 36 9.69 -4.60 2.14
N ALA A 37 9.95 -4.79 0.84
CA ALA A 37 11.15 -5.42 0.33
C ALA A 37 12.17 -4.35 -0.08
N MET A 38 13.43 -4.58 0.25
CA MET A 38 14.58 -3.81 -0.22
C MET A 38 15.18 -4.55 -1.41
N VAL A 39 15.02 -4.00 -2.62
CA VAL A 39 15.61 -4.55 -3.83
C VAL A 39 17.09 -4.20 -3.88
N VAL A 40 17.96 -5.21 -3.98
CA VAL A 40 19.42 -5.05 -3.99
C VAL A 40 19.90 -4.76 -5.41
N MET A 41 20.23 -3.49 -5.68
CA MET A 41 20.79 -3.03 -6.97
C MET A 41 22.33 -2.96 -6.95
N GLY A 42 22.93 -3.04 -5.76
CA GLY A 42 24.37 -3.14 -5.53
C GLY A 42 24.67 -3.11 -4.02
N GLU A 43 25.93 -3.27 -3.63
CA GLU A 43 26.34 -3.36 -2.20
C GLU A 43 25.86 -2.20 -1.32
N LYS A 44 25.64 -1.01 -1.91
CA LYS A 44 25.19 0.20 -1.20
C LYS A 44 23.94 0.83 -1.82
N ASP A 45 23.30 0.12 -2.76
CA ASP A 45 22.10 0.59 -3.43
C ASP A 45 20.98 -0.43 -3.18
N MET A 46 20.14 -0.09 -2.20
CA MET A 46 18.96 -0.86 -1.85
C MET A 46 17.72 0.02 -1.96
N ARG A 47 16.71 -0.47 -2.68
CA ARG A 47 15.54 0.33 -3.06
C ARG A 47 14.26 -0.21 -2.43
N PRO A 48 13.53 0.56 -1.60
CA PRO A 48 12.36 0.07 -0.90
C PRO A 48 11.13 0.02 -1.80
N PHE A 49 10.40 -1.10 -1.76
CA PHE A 49 9.09 -1.26 -2.35
C PHE A 49 8.17 -2.04 -1.40
N SER A 50 7.04 -1.44 -1.02
CA SER A 50 6.04 -2.12 -0.20
C SER A 50 5.55 -3.40 -0.86
N ILE A 51 5.47 -4.47 -0.08
CA ILE A 51 4.93 -5.76 -0.53
C ILE A 51 3.41 -5.60 -0.62
N ALA A 52 2.83 -5.98 -1.76
CA ALA A 52 1.41 -5.82 -2.04
C ALA A 52 0.56 -7.04 -1.66
N ASN A 53 1.14 -8.25 -1.69
CA ASN A 53 0.46 -9.45 -1.20
C ASN A 53 0.48 -9.55 0.33
N ALA A 54 -0.45 -10.33 0.88
CA ALA A 54 -0.54 -10.63 2.30
C ALA A 54 0.54 -11.61 2.76
N ALA A 55 0.81 -11.64 4.07
CA ALA A 55 1.85 -12.47 4.66
C ALA A 55 1.51 -13.97 4.63
N PHE A 56 0.22 -14.33 4.64
CA PHE A 56 -0.20 -15.72 4.43
C PHE A 56 0.19 -16.27 3.04
N ASP A 57 0.46 -15.41 2.07
CA ASP A 57 0.84 -15.74 0.69
C ASP A 57 2.36 -15.61 0.51
N ASN A 58 3.11 -16.29 1.38
CA ASN A 58 4.57 -16.15 1.51
C ASN A 58 5.41 -16.86 0.42
N GLY A 59 4.75 -17.58 -0.51
CA GLY A 59 5.39 -18.19 -1.67
C GLY A 59 5.62 -17.24 -2.84
N ARG A 60 5.17 -15.99 -2.73
CA ARG A 60 5.39 -14.94 -3.72
C ARG A 60 5.57 -13.57 -3.07
N ILE A 61 6.17 -12.65 -3.83
CA ILE A 61 6.24 -11.23 -3.50
C ILE A 61 5.67 -10.45 -4.68
N GLU A 62 4.57 -9.73 -4.45
CA GLU A 62 3.92 -8.84 -5.40
C GLU A 62 4.34 -7.40 -5.08
N LEU A 63 4.81 -6.66 -6.08
CA LEU A 63 5.19 -5.24 -5.95
C LEU A 63 4.46 -4.42 -7.00
N HIS A 64 3.94 -3.25 -6.63
CA HIS A 64 3.48 -2.26 -7.61
C HIS A 64 4.49 -1.12 -7.71
N ILE A 65 5.23 -1.10 -8.81
CA ILE A 65 6.34 -0.19 -9.04
C ILE A 65 5.88 0.92 -9.99
N GLY A 66 5.83 2.15 -9.48
CA GLY A 66 5.54 3.35 -10.26
C GLY A 66 6.80 3.89 -10.92
N ALA A 67 6.88 3.83 -12.24
CA ALA A 67 7.96 4.34 -13.07
C ALA A 67 7.44 5.46 -13.97
N GLU A 68 7.14 6.62 -13.38
CA GLU A 68 6.81 7.82 -14.14
C GLU A 68 8.01 8.25 -15.02
N PRO A 69 7.77 8.83 -16.20
CA PRO A 69 8.84 9.38 -17.03
C PRO A 69 9.74 10.33 -16.23
N GLY A 70 11.04 10.05 -16.20
CA GLY A 70 12.03 10.80 -15.40
C GLY A 70 12.34 10.22 -14.03
N ASN A 71 11.64 9.17 -13.57
CA ASN A 71 12.01 8.41 -12.38
C ASN A 71 12.94 7.24 -12.75
N SER A 72 14.23 7.52 -12.88
CA SER A 72 15.22 6.46 -13.15
C SER A 72 15.32 5.46 -12.00
N TYR A 73 15.01 5.88 -10.76
CA TYR A 73 15.12 5.04 -9.56
C TYR A 73 14.22 3.79 -9.61
N ALA A 74 12.95 3.95 -9.99
CA ALA A 74 12.05 2.82 -10.17
C ALA A 74 12.22 2.14 -11.54
N GLY A 75 12.54 2.93 -12.58
CA GLY A 75 12.76 2.44 -13.94
C GLY A 75 13.92 1.45 -14.05
N GLU A 76 15.07 1.77 -13.46
CA GLU A 76 16.27 0.93 -13.46
C GLU A 76 16.02 -0.42 -12.77
N VAL A 77 15.20 -0.47 -11.72
CA VAL A 77 14.81 -1.72 -11.05
C VAL A 77 14.03 -2.61 -12.01
N LEU A 78 13.05 -2.05 -12.71
CA LEU A 78 12.25 -2.78 -13.68
C LEU A 78 13.09 -3.24 -14.88
N GLU A 79 14.02 -2.40 -15.35
CA GLU A 79 14.98 -2.77 -16.40
C GLU A 79 15.87 -3.93 -15.99
N ARG A 80 16.42 -3.90 -14.77
CA ARG A 80 17.22 -4.99 -14.22
C ARG A 80 16.44 -6.29 -14.12
N MET A 81 15.22 -6.24 -13.56
CA MET A 81 14.34 -7.40 -13.45
C MET A 81 14.01 -7.99 -14.83
N ARG A 82 13.80 -7.16 -15.86
CA ARG A 82 13.57 -7.61 -17.24
C ARG A 82 14.81 -8.24 -17.87
N ALA A 83 15.98 -7.64 -17.66
CA ALA A 83 17.22 -8.08 -18.28
C ALA A 83 17.72 -9.41 -17.69
N ASP A 84 17.64 -9.56 -16.38
CA ASP A 84 18.21 -10.71 -15.66
C ASP A 84 17.21 -11.86 -15.48
N GLY A 85 15.91 -11.56 -15.39
CA GLY A 85 14.88 -12.55 -15.04
C GLY A 85 14.93 -13.01 -13.58
N GLU A 86 15.81 -12.43 -12.78
CA GLU A 86 15.98 -12.68 -11.35
C GLU A 86 16.41 -11.40 -10.62
N ILE A 87 16.19 -11.36 -9.31
CA ILE A 87 16.55 -10.23 -8.45
C ILE A 87 16.76 -10.69 -7.02
N THR A 88 17.67 -10.04 -6.28
CA THR A 88 17.82 -10.28 -4.84
C THR A 88 17.06 -9.22 -4.06
N VAL A 89 16.34 -9.65 -3.04
CA VAL A 89 15.58 -8.77 -2.15
C VAL A 89 15.87 -9.09 -0.68
N ASN A 90 15.81 -8.07 0.17
CA ASN A 90 15.77 -8.23 1.62
C ASN A 90 14.34 -7.89 2.10
N VAL A 91 13.68 -8.83 2.76
CA VAL A 91 12.25 -8.74 3.12
C VAL A 91 12.04 -8.52 4.62
N GLY A 92 10.84 -8.09 4.98
CA GLY A 92 10.46 -7.90 6.37
C GLY A 92 10.99 -6.60 6.98
N ASN A 93 11.20 -5.57 6.15
CA ASN A 93 11.61 -4.25 6.59
C ASN A 93 10.39 -3.36 6.92
N GLY A 94 10.59 -2.38 7.80
CA GLY A 94 9.54 -1.46 8.24
C GLY A 94 8.81 -1.95 9.51
N ASN A 95 8.37 -0.98 10.31
CA ASN A 95 7.69 -1.22 11.59
C ASN A 95 6.18 -0.91 11.52
N ALA A 96 5.70 -0.37 10.41
CA ALA A 96 4.31 0.04 10.21
C ALA A 96 3.40 -1.13 9.75
N PHE A 97 3.54 -2.31 10.34
CA PHE A 97 2.76 -3.49 9.97
C PHE A 97 1.43 -3.60 10.74
N LEU A 98 0.49 -4.40 10.23
CA LEU A 98 -0.83 -4.67 10.82
C LEU A 98 -0.74 -5.04 12.31
N GLN A 99 -1.53 -4.37 13.15
CA GLN A 99 -1.63 -4.62 14.59
C GLN A 99 -3.04 -5.12 14.96
N SER A 100 -3.13 -6.31 15.54
CA SER A 100 -4.41 -6.88 16.00
C SER A 100 -4.74 -6.41 17.41
N ASN A 101 -5.47 -5.29 17.55
CA ASN A 101 -5.94 -4.78 18.84
C ASN A 101 -7.47 -4.59 18.94
N GLY A 102 -8.21 -4.99 17.91
CA GLY A 102 -9.68 -4.93 17.86
C GLY A 102 -10.28 -3.54 17.61
N LEU A 103 -9.45 -2.52 17.34
CA LEU A 103 -9.95 -1.20 16.93
C LEU A 103 -10.24 -1.18 15.42
N PRO A 104 -11.32 -0.50 14.97
CA PRO A 104 -11.57 -0.26 13.56
C PRO A 104 -10.35 0.32 12.85
N MET A 105 -10.19 0.00 11.57
CA MET A 105 -9.03 0.41 10.78
C MET A 105 -9.43 1.34 9.64
N VAL A 106 -8.64 2.39 9.45
CA VAL A 106 -8.67 3.24 8.27
C VAL A 106 -7.34 3.11 7.54
N LEU A 107 -7.41 2.59 6.32
CA LEU A 107 -6.28 2.47 5.41
C LEU A 107 -6.32 3.63 4.42
N ILE A 108 -5.23 4.38 4.29
CA ILE A 108 -5.14 5.56 3.43
C ILE A 108 -3.99 5.34 2.44
N ALA A 109 -4.35 5.25 1.17
CA ALA A 109 -3.40 5.11 0.07
C ALA A 109 -3.41 6.35 -0.83
N GLY A 110 -2.22 6.88 -1.12
CA GLY A 110 -2.00 7.81 -2.23
C GLY A 110 -1.14 7.16 -3.31
N GLY A 111 -1.65 7.06 -4.55
CA GLY A 111 -0.91 6.47 -5.67
C GLY A 111 -0.46 5.03 -5.39
N THR A 112 0.84 4.74 -5.59
CA THR A 112 1.44 3.41 -5.32
C THR A 112 1.58 3.06 -3.84
N GLY A 113 1.27 3.98 -2.92
CA GLY A 113 1.05 3.66 -1.51
C GLY A 113 -0.04 2.60 -1.29
N PHE A 114 -0.85 2.32 -2.32
CA PHE A 114 -1.80 1.22 -2.36
C PHE A 114 -1.20 -0.14 -2.00
N SER A 115 0.02 -0.49 -2.46
CA SER A 115 0.64 -1.79 -2.17
C SER A 115 0.66 -2.10 -0.67
N TYR A 116 1.10 -1.12 0.13
CA TYR A 116 1.13 -1.20 1.58
C TYR A 116 -0.25 -1.49 2.17
N THR A 117 -1.26 -0.69 1.80
CA THR A 117 -2.62 -0.87 2.32
C THR A 117 -3.27 -2.17 1.81
N TYR A 118 -2.93 -2.61 0.61
CA TYR A 118 -3.50 -3.80 -0.01
C TYR A 118 -2.99 -5.08 0.64
N SER A 119 -1.72 -5.11 1.07
CA SER A 119 -1.18 -6.20 1.90
C SER A 119 -1.92 -6.31 3.23
N ILE A 120 -2.09 -5.17 3.93
CA ILE A 120 -2.81 -5.11 5.22
C ILE A 120 -4.26 -5.55 5.06
N LEU A 121 -4.97 -5.04 4.05
CA LEU A 121 -6.35 -5.38 3.78
C LEU A 121 -6.52 -6.89 3.54
N GLN A 122 -5.71 -7.48 2.66
CA GLN A 122 -5.82 -8.90 2.34
C GLN A 122 -5.55 -9.78 3.56
N GLU A 123 -4.53 -9.45 4.36
CA GLU A 123 -4.21 -10.18 5.59
C GLU A 123 -5.36 -10.12 6.60
N HIS A 124 -5.90 -8.91 6.83
CA HIS A 124 -7.02 -8.69 7.74
C HIS A 124 -8.26 -9.51 7.35
N LEU A 125 -8.67 -9.43 6.07
CA LEU A 125 -9.85 -10.15 5.59
C LEU A 125 -9.68 -11.67 5.62
N ASN A 126 -8.46 -12.18 5.42
CA ASN A 126 -8.17 -13.61 5.50
C ASN A 126 -8.13 -14.13 6.94
N SER A 127 -7.78 -13.29 7.92
CA SER A 127 -7.70 -13.69 9.33
C SER A 127 -9.05 -14.13 9.94
N GLY A 128 -10.16 -13.74 9.31
CA GLY A 128 -11.51 -13.92 9.85
C GLY A 128 -11.91 -12.91 10.92
N ASP A 129 -11.04 -11.94 11.23
CA ASP A 129 -11.37 -10.79 12.09
C ASP A 129 -12.46 -9.95 11.43
N LYS A 130 -13.49 -9.62 12.21
CA LYS A 130 -14.68 -8.86 11.80
C LYS A 130 -14.59 -7.38 12.15
N THR A 131 -13.45 -6.94 12.68
CA THR A 131 -13.20 -5.54 12.97
C THR A 131 -13.34 -4.73 11.68
N PRO A 132 -14.16 -3.66 11.65
CA PRO A 132 -14.39 -2.89 10.44
C PRO A 132 -13.11 -2.30 9.87
N VAL A 133 -12.94 -2.38 8.56
CA VAL A 133 -11.83 -1.78 7.82
C VAL A 133 -12.36 -0.92 6.67
N THR A 134 -11.89 0.32 6.59
CA THR A 134 -12.21 1.22 5.48
C THR A 134 -10.94 1.58 4.73
N LEU A 135 -10.90 1.31 3.41
CA LEU A 135 -9.81 1.73 2.54
C LEU A 135 -10.22 2.97 1.75
N TYR A 136 -9.45 4.05 1.94
CA TYR A 136 -9.51 5.25 1.12
C TYR A 136 -8.32 5.24 0.16
N TRP A 137 -8.59 5.25 -1.14
CA TRP A 137 -7.53 5.27 -2.16
C TRP A 137 -7.65 6.50 -3.06
N GLY A 138 -6.66 7.39 -2.94
CA GLY A 138 -6.52 8.62 -3.69
C GLY A 138 -5.67 8.47 -4.96
N GLY A 139 -6.22 8.90 -6.09
CA GLY A 139 -5.53 9.05 -7.37
C GLY A 139 -5.80 10.42 -8.00
N LYS A 140 -5.06 10.80 -9.05
CA LYS A 140 -5.39 12.03 -9.81
C LYS A 140 -6.62 11.79 -10.67
N HIS A 141 -6.65 10.65 -11.36
CA HIS A 141 -7.73 10.22 -12.23
C HIS A 141 -8.26 8.85 -11.82
N ALA A 142 -9.46 8.49 -12.29
CA ALA A 142 -10.04 7.18 -12.04
C ALA A 142 -9.14 6.02 -12.52
N SER A 143 -8.40 6.23 -13.62
CA SER A 143 -7.44 5.26 -14.18
C SER A 143 -6.26 4.96 -13.25
N ASP A 144 -5.95 5.83 -12.29
CA ASP A 144 -4.89 5.60 -11.31
C ASP A 144 -5.30 4.56 -10.25
N LEU A 145 -6.61 4.36 -10.07
CA LEU A 145 -7.18 3.40 -9.14
C LEU A 145 -7.35 2.03 -9.82
N TYR A 146 -6.23 1.47 -10.28
CA TYR A 146 -6.17 0.31 -11.17
C TYR A 146 -6.80 -1.00 -10.64
N LEU A 147 -7.08 -1.10 -9.33
CA LEU A 147 -7.84 -2.21 -8.74
C LEU A 147 -9.21 -1.78 -8.17
N ALA A 148 -9.73 -0.60 -8.51
CA ALA A 148 -10.98 -0.08 -7.97
C ALA A 148 -12.15 -1.05 -8.14
N ASP A 149 -12.37 -1.58 -9.35
CA ASP A 149 -13.48 -2.52 -9.61
C ASP A 149 -13.39 -3.78 -8.75
N LYS A 150 -12.17 -4.31 -8.55
CA LYS A 150 -11.92 -5.46 -7.68
C LYS A 150 -12.23 -5.14 -6.23
N LEU A 151 -11.83 -3.95 -5.76
CA LEU A 151 -12.07 -3.51 -4.38
C LEU A 151 -13.55 -3.20 -4.14
N THR A 152 -14.26 -2.63 -5.10
CA THR A 152 -15.70 -2.43 -5.05
C THR A 152 -16.43 -3.76 -4.93
N ALA A 153 -16.13 -4.73 -5.80
CA ALA A 153 -16.72 -6.06 -5.72
C ALA A 153 -16.40 -6.77 -4.40
N LEU A 154 -15.19 -6.56 -3.86
CA LEU A 154 -14.79 -7.11 -2.56
C LEU A 154 -15.57 -6.45 -1.40
N ALA A 155 -15.80 -5.14 -1.44
CA ALA A 155 -16.60 -4.42 -0.46
C ALA A 155 -18.08 -4.85 -0.51
N ASP A 156 -18.64 -5.01 -1.71
CA ASP A 156 -20.02 -5.50 -1.89
C ASP A 156 -20.21 -6.91 -1.31
N ALA A 157 -19.16 -7.74 -1.32
CA ALA A 157 -19.16 -9.10 -0.81
C ALA A 157 -18.80 -9.22 0.68
N ASN A 158 -18.39 -8.14 1.35
CA ASN A 158 -17.89 -8.18 2.73
C ASN A 158 -18.43 -7.02 3.58
N GLU A 159 -19.35 -7.33 4.50
CA GLU A 159 -20.01 -6.34 5.36
C GLU A 159 -19.07 -5.55 6.30
N HIS A 160 -17.86 -6.04 6.54
CA HIS A 160 -16.86 -5.40 7.39
C HIS A 160 -15.81 -4.60 6.60
N PHE A 161 -15.88 -4.60 5.27
CA PHE A 161 -14.99 -3.85 4.41
C PHE A 161 -15.74 -2.74 3.67
N THR A 162 -15.23 -1.52 3.76
CA THR A 162 -15.71 -0.39 2.95
C THR A 162 -14.57 0.14 2.07
N PHE A 163 -14.86 0.33 0.78
CA PHE A 163 -13.94 0.95 -0.16
C PHE A 163 -14.43 2.34 -0.56
N VAL A 164 -13.57 3.34 -0.41
CA VAL A 164 -13.85 4.74 -0.74
C VAL A 164 -12.81 5.23 -1.76
N PRO A 165 -13.13 5.16 -3.08
CA PRO A 165 -12.24 5.71 -4.09
C PRO A 165 -12.35 7.24 -4.12
N VAL A 166 -11.20 7.91 -4.22
CA VAL A 166 -11.09 9.38 -4.24
C VAL A 166 -10.24 9.80 -5.45
N VAL A 167 -10.74 10.72 -6.27
CA VAL A 167 -9.98 11.27 -7.41
C VAL A 167 -9.89 12.79 -7.35
N GLU A 168 -8.77 13.36 -7.74
CA GLU A 168 -8.63 14.83 -7.79
C GLU A 168 -9.35 15.43 -9.00
N PHE A 169 -9.21 14.80 -10.17
CA PHE A 169 -9.80 15.24 -11.44
C PHE A 169 -10.87 14.25 -11.89
N ALA A 170 -12.07 14.42 -11.34
CA ALA A 170 -13.25 13.65 -11.68
C ALA A 170 -13.77 14.00 -13.09
N CYS A 171 -14.20 12.98 -13.85
CA CYS A 171 -15.05 13.18 -15.02
C CYS A 171 -16.52 13.27 -14.61
N ASP A 172 -17.40 13.67 -15.52
CA ASP A 172 -18.83 13.86 -15.25
C ASP A 172 -19.53 12.57 -14.79
N GLU A 173 -19.02 11.41 -15.19
CA GLU A 173 -19.55 10.09 -14.83
C GLU A 173 -19.02 9.56 -13.48
N TRP A 174 -18.10 10.28 -12.82
CA TRP A 174 -17.49 9.85 -11.57
C TRP A 174 -18.50 9.84 -10.42
N LYS A 175 -18.61 8.70 -9.74
CA LYS A 175 -19.55 8.50 -8.61
C LYS A 175 -18.87 8.42 -7.24
N GLY A 176 -17.53 8.37 -7.20
CA GLY A 176 -16.76 8.32 -5.97
C GLY A 176 -16.57 9.70 -5.33
N ARG A 177 -15.65 9.79 -4.36
CA ARG A 177 -15.28 11.07 -3.74
C ARG A 177 -14.39 11.87 -4.69
N THR A 178 -14.47 13.20 -4.61
CA THR A 178 -13.59 14.11 -5.37
C THR A 178 -12.76 14.94 -4.42
N GLY A 179 -11.48 15.18 -4.76
CA GLY A 179 -10.53 15.96 -3.96
C GLY A 179 -9.42 15.12 -3.35
N TRP A 180 -8.91 15.53 -2.19
CA TRP A 180 -7.81 14.82 -1.53
C TRP A 180 -8.29 13.74 -0.57
N VAL A 181 -7.59 12.61 -0.57
CA VAL A 181 -7.98 11.40 0.20
C VAL A 181 -8.13 11.67 1.71
N HIS A 182 -7.21 12.43 2.31
CA HIS A 182 -7.26 12.75 3.75
C HIS A 182 -8.45 13.67 4.11
N HIS A 183 -8.89 14.53 3.20
CA HIS A 183 -10.12 15.32 3.38
C HIS A 183 -11.37 14.43 3.36
N ALA A 184 -11.42 13.41 2.48
CA ALA A 184 -12.53 12.46 2.46
C ALA A 184 -12.63 11.70 3.79
N VAL A 185 -11.50 11.24 4.33
CA VAL A 185 -11.45 10.60 5.65
C VAL A 185 -11.96 11.55 6.75
N MET A 186 -11.50 12.81 6.75
CA MET A 186 -11.95 13.81 7.74
C MET A 186 -13.43 14.19 7.63
N ALA A 187 -14.05 14.00 6.46
CA ALA A 187 -15.48 14.22 6.28
C ALA A 187 -16.31 13.06 6.85
N ASP A 188 -15.76 11.86 6.80
CA ASP A 188 -16.45 10.63 7.24
C ASP A 188 -16.23 10.33 8.73
N HIS A 189 -15.16 10.89 9.32
CA HIS A 189 -14.79 10.68 10.71
C HIS A 189 -14.71 12.01 11.49
N ALA A 190 -15.60 12.16 12.47
CA ALA A 190 -15.60 13.31 13.38
C ALA A 190 -14.51 13.21 14.46
N ASP A 191 -14.15 11.99 14.87
CA ASP A 191 -13.17 11.67 15.92
C ASP A 191 -12.35 10.43 15.53
N PHE A 192 -11.09 10.40 15.96
CA PHE A 192 -10.12 9.33 15.70
C PHE A 192 -9.57 8.68 16.98
N ALA A 193 -10.16 8.92 18.16
CA ALA A 193 -9.63 8.42 19.43
C ALA A 193 -9.53 6.88 19.56
N ASN A 194 -10.41 6.15 18.86
CA ASN A 194 -10.54 4.69 18.97
C ASN A 194 -10.44 3.99 17.60
N ILE A 195 -9.50 4.43 16.77
CA ILE A 195 -9.27 3.88 15.43
C ILE A 195 -7.77 3.69 15.21
N GLN A 196 -7.40 2.71 14.39
CA GLN A 196 -6.07 2.61 13.83
C GLN A 196 -6.04 3.23 12.44
N VAL A 197 -5.01 4.02 12.16
CA VAL A 197 -4.82 4.66 10.86
C VAL A 197 -3.52 4.16 10.25
N TYR A 198 -3.60 3.57 9.07
CA TYR A 198 -2.46 3.10 8.31
C TYR A 198 -2.36 3.95 7.04
N VAL A 199 -1.25 4.68 6.85
CA VAL A 199 -1.10 5.62 5.74
C VAL A 199 0.17 5.35 4.93
N ALA A 200 -0.01 5.31 3.60
CA ALA A 200 1.10 5.25 2.66
C ALA A 200 0.85 6.16 1.44
N GLY A 201 1.89 6.86 1.03
CA GLY A 201 1.87 7.81 -0.07
C GLY A 201 2.99 8.83 0.10
N ARG A 202 2.81 10.02 -0.50
CA ARG A 202 3.77 11.12 -0.36
C ARG A 202 3.92 11.54 1.10
N PHE A 203 5.15 11.89 1.51
CA PHE A 203 5.45 12.22 2.91
C PHE A 203 4.71 13.48 3.37
N GLU A 204 4.47 14.44 2.47
CA GLU A 204 3.66 15.62 2.77
C GLU A 204 2.24 15.24 3.15
N MET A 205 1.63 14.26 2.48
CA MET A 205 0.29 13.76 2.81
C MET A 205 0.28 13.02 4.15
N ALA A 206 1.26 12.15 4.41
CA ALA A 206 1.36 11.46 5.69
C ALA A 206 1.53 12.44 6.87
N LYS A 207 2.32 13.51 6.68
CA LYS A 207 2.49 14.58 7.66
C LYS A 207 1.17 15.29 7.97
N VAL A 208 0.41 15.67 6.94
CA VAL A 208 -0.91 16.31 7.11
C VAL A 208 -1.88 15.38 7.85
N VAL A 209 -1.92 14.10 7.48
CA VAL A 209 -2.73 13.09 8.18
C VAL A 209 -2.38 13.02 9.66
N ARG A 210 -1.09 12.95 10.01
CA ARG A 210 -0.66 12.95 11.42
C ARG A 210 -1.15 14.20 12.15
N ASP A 211 -0.84 15.37 11.61
CA ASP A 211 -1.07 16.64 12.30
C ASP A 211 -2.58 16.93 12.44
N ASP A 212 -3.40 16.65 11.43
CA ASP A 212 -4.84 16.91 11.46
C ASP A 212 -5.61 15.87 12.28
N PHE A 213 -5.24 14.59 12.19
CA PHE A 213 -6.02 13.53 12.83
C PHE A 213 -5.72 13.47 14.33
N THR A 214 -4.49 13.80 14.74
CA THR A 214 -4.13 13.91 16.16
C THR A 214 -4.84 15.07 16.86
N GLN A 215 -5.05 16.19 16.16
CA GLN A 215 -5.92 17.28 16.64
C GLN A 215 -7.38 16.85 16.84
N ARG A 216 -7.81 15.79 16.14
CA ARG A 216 -9.13 15.16 16.27
C ARG A 216 -9.08 13.84 17.05
N GLY A 217 -8.12 13.69 17.96
CA GLY A 217 -8.09 12.61 18.95
C GLY A 217 -7.27 11.37 18.57
N LEU A 218 -6.71 11.27 17.35
CA LEU A 218 -5.88 10.11 16.98
C LEU A 218 -4.68 9.98 17.92
N LYS A 219 -4.54 8.80 18.53
CA LYS A 219 -3.36 8.46 19.33
C LYS A 219 -2.21 8.07 18.42
N ILE A 220 -1.01 8.60 18.69
CA ILE A 220 0.20 8.32 17.90
C ILE A 220 0.52 6.82 17.85
N GLU A 221 0.26 6.09 18.94
CA GLU A 221 0.43 4.62 19.01
C GLU A 221 -0.49 3.84 18.05
N ASN A 222 -1.54 4.48 17.54
CA ASN A 222 -2.49 3.93 16.57
C ASN A 222 -2.30 4.52 15.16
N LEU A 223 -1.23 5.29 14.93
CA LEU A 223 -0.89 5.85 13.62
C LEU A 223 0.32 5.12 13.04
N PHE A 224 0.12 4.46 11.91
CA PHE A 224 1.11 3.63 11.25
C PHE A 224 1.40 4.14 9.84
N GLY A 225 2.67 4.16 9.48
CA GLY A 225 3.14 4.49 8.14
C GLY A 225 4.66 4.68 8.15
N ASP A 226 5.37 4.11 7.18
CA ASP A 226 6.83 4.17 7.17
C ASP A 226 7.37 5.61 7.05
N ALA A 227 6.57 6.54 6.50
CA ALA A 227 6.91 7.96 6.45
C ALA A 227 7.29 8.51 7.84
N PHE A 228 6.62 8.07 8.92
CA PHE A 228 6.85 8.55 10.29
C PHE A 228 8.18 8.12 10.90
N ALA A 229 8.91 7.20 10.28
CA ALA A 229 10.29 6.92 10.65
C ALA A 229 11.26 8.02 10.16
N PHE A 230 10.80 8.92 9.28
CA PHE A 230 11.63 9.93 8.61
C PHE A 230 11.15 11.38 8.84
N ILE A 231 10.01 11.61 9.51
CA ILE A 231 9.38 12.94 9.72
C ILE A 231 8.90 13.18 11.16
#